data_AF-A0A8T4ZZC0-F1
#
_entry.id   AF-A0A8T4ZZC0-F1
#
_cell.length_a   1.000
_cell.length_b   1.000
_cell.length_c   1.000
_cell.angle_alpha   90.00
_cell.angle_beta   90.00
_cell.angle_gamma   90.00
#
_symmetry.space_group_name_H-M   'P 1'
#
loop_
_entity.id
_entity.type
_entity.pdbx_description
1 polymer ?
#
loop_
_entity_poly.entity_id
_entity_poly.type
_entity_poly.pdbx_seq_one_letter_code
_entity_poly.pdbx_strand_id
1 'polypeptide(L)'
;MRYILATDVGSTTTKARFFSNESGEGRFVIAGEAPTTVEAPYEDVTLGVRNAVREVEELTGHRILAPDGSGIVVPYDGKIGVDLYCTTSSAGGGLQMMVAGLIKTMTAESANRAALGAGAIVMDVIARDDGRQPYQKIQRIRSLRPDMI
;
A
#
# COMPACT_ATOMS: atom_id res chain seq x y z
N MET A 1 -11.21 22.35 -4.92
CA MET A 1 -11.60 20.95 -4.64
C MET A 1 -12.98 20.66 -5.20
N ARG A 2 -13.02 20.36 -6.49
CA ARG A 2 -14.19 19.81 -7.21
C ARG A 2 -14.18 18.29 -7.21
N TYR A 3 -13.03 17.65 -7.42
CA TYR A 3 -12.97 16.19 -7.57
C TYR A 3 -11.93 15.57 -6.64
N ILE A 4 -12.29 14.44 -6.04
CA ILE A 4 -11.42 13.65 -5.18
C ILE A 4 -11.45 12.20 -5.67
N LEU A 5 -10.28 11.59 -5.76
CA LEU A 5 -10.14 10.17 -6.05
C LEU A 5 -9.44 9.48 -4.88
N ALA A 6 -10.08 8.47 -4.33
CA ALA A 6 -9.46 7.56 -3.38
C ALA A 6 -9.32 6.19 -4.03
N THR A 7 -8.17 5.54 -3.87
CA THR A 7 -7.96 4.16 -4.34
C THR A 7 -7.61 3.25 -3.18
N ASP A 8 -8.12 2.03 -3.21
CA ASP A 8 -7.81 0.98 -2.24
C ASP A 8 -7.29 -0.25 -2.98
N VAL A 9 -6.01 -0.53 -2.81
CA VAL A 9 -5.32 -1.67 -3.42
C VAL A 9 -5.36 -2.84 -2.44
N GLY A 10 -6.39 -3.67 -2.56
CA GLY A 10 -6.50 -4.93 -1.81
C GLY A 10 -5.66 -6.05 -2.42
N SER A 11 -5.51 -7.18 -1.73
CA SER A 11 -4.75 -8.35 -2.24
C SER A 11 -5.34 -8.95 -3.51
N THR A 12 -6.66 -8.88 -3.70
CA THR A 12 -7.34 -9.44 -4.87
C THR A 12 -7.88 -8.38 -5.82
N THR A 13 -8.40 -7.28 -5.27
CA THR A 13 -9.12 -6.27 -6.05
C THR A 13 -8.68 -4.87 -5.65
N THR A 14 -8.33 -4.07 -6.65
CA THR A 14 -8.08 -2.64 -6.52
C THR A 14 -9.36 -1.89 -6.84
N LYS A 15 -9.73 -0.94 -5.98
CA LYS A 15 -10.98 -0.17 -6.10
C LYS A 15 -10.64 1.30 -6.20
N ALA A 16 -11.28 2.02 -7.11
CA ALA A 16 -11.24 3.46 -7.25
C ALA A 16 -12.60 4.04 -6.82
N ARG A 17 -12.60 5.04 -5.94
CA ARG A 17 -13.80 5.73 -5.45
C ARG A 17 -13.69 7.19 -5.83
N PHE A 18 -14.64 7.65 -6.63
CA PHE A 18 -14.67 9.01 -7.17
C PHE A 18 -15.72 9.85 -6.47
N PHE A 19 -15.32 11.04 -6.04
CA PHE A 19 -16.17 12.00 -5.36
C PHE A 19 -16.18 13.33 -6.11
N SER A 20 -17.35 13.95 -6.19
CA SER A 20 -17.56 15.28 -6.78
C SER A 20 -18.15 16.22 -5.73
N ASN A 21 -17.70 17.48 -5.75
CA ASN A 21 -18.17 18.57 -4.89
C ASN A 21 -18.79 19.71 -5.72
N GLU A 22 -19.38 19.40 -6.88
CA GLU A 22 -20.01 20.41 -7.75
C GLU A 22 -21.22 21.09 -7.11
N SER A 23 -21.92 20.41 -6.20
CA SER A 23 -23.08 20.95 -5.47
C SER A 23 -22.73 21.65 -4.15
N GLY A 24 -21.44 21.83 -3.82
CA GLY A 24 -20.98 22.40 -2.56
C GLY A 24 -20.93 21.42 -1.36
N GLU A 25 -21.34 20.17 -1.58
CA GLU A 25 -21.12 19.05 -0.66
C GLU A 25 -20.36 17.93 -1.40
N GLY A 26 -19.35 17.34 -0.75
CA GLY A 26 -18.63 16.20 -1.29
C GLY A 26 -19.54 14.97 -1.37
N ARG A 27 -19.85 14.52 -2.59
CA ARG A 27 -20.71 13.35 -2.85
C ARG A 27 -19.93 12.24 -3.52
N PHE A 28 -20.16 11.02 -3.06
CA PHE A 28 -19.76 9.83 -3.80
C PHE A 28 -20.51 9.77 -5.13
N VAL A 29 -19.77 9.54 -6.22
CA VAL A 29 -20.33 9.50 -7.58
C VAL A 29 -20.39 8.06 -8.07
N ILE A 30 -19.23 7.40 -8.16
CA ILE A 30 -19.10 6.07 -8.74
C ILE A 30 -17.86 5.37 -8.17
N ALA A 31 -17.79 4.07 -8.42
CA ALA A 31 -16.59 3.29 -8.20
C ALA A 31 -16.21 2.49 -9.44
N GLY A 32 -14.90 2.36 -9.65
CA GLY A 32 -14.31 1.39 -10.57
C GLY A 32 -13.53 0.34 -9.79
N GLU A 33 -13.43 -0.87 -10.33
CA GLU A 33 -12.76 -2.00 -9.71
C GLU A 33 -11.97 -2.79 -10.76
N ALA A 34 -10.78 -3.24 -10.40
CA ALA A 34 -9.95 -4.07 -11.25
C ALA A 34 -9.22 -5.14 -10.43
N PRO A 35 -8.83 -6.27 -11.03
CA PRO A 35 -7.92 -7.22 -10.39
C PRO A 35 -6.63 -6.52 -9.95
N THR A 36 -6.20 -6.78 -8.72
CA THR A 36 -4.90 -6.30 -8.24
C THR A 36 -3.77 -7.02 -8.95
N THR A 37 -2.72 -6.28 -9.30
CA THR A 37 -1.56 -6.74 -10.07
C THR A 37 -0.29 -6.82 -9.22
N VAL A 38 -0.43 -7.18 -7.95
CA VAL A 38 0.69 -7.30 -6.99
C VAL A 38 1.53 -8.57 -7.22
N GLU A 39 0.91 -9.62 -7.73
CA GLU A 39 1.54 -10.92 -7.98
C GLU A 39 2.19 -10.98 -9.37
N ALA A 40 3.06 -11.97 -9.56
CA ALA A 40 3.56 -12.35 -10.88
C ALA A 40 2.40 -12.68 -11.84
N PRO A 41 2.50 -12.34 -13.14
CA PRO A 41 3.69 -11.83 -13.85
C PRO A 41 3.83 -10.31 -13.85
N TYR A 42 2.93 -9.56 -13.19
CA TYR A 42 2.91 -8.11 -13.29
C TYR A 42 3.79 -7.43 -12.24
N GLU A 43 3.70 -7.87 -10.98
CA GLU A 43 4.48 -7.33 -9.85
C GLU A 43 4.45 -5.79 -9.76
N ASP A 44 3.34 -5.18 -10.19
CA ASP A 44 3.14 -3.73 -10.25
C ASP A 44 1.67 -3.39 -10.00
N VAL A 45 1.36 -2.97 -8.76
CA VAL A 45 0.01 -2.57 -8.34
C VAL A 45 -0.52 -1.34 -9.07
N THR A 46 0.34 -0.51 -9.66
CA THR A 46 -0.09 0.70 -10.36
C THR A 46 -0.90 0.38 -11.62
N LEU A 47 -0.69 -0.80 -12.21
CA LEU A 47 -1.52 -1.29 -13.31
C LEU A 47 -2.97 -1.53 -12.88
N GLY A 48 -3.17 -2.19 -11.73
CA GLY A 48 -4.50 -2.40 -11.14
C GLY A 48 -5.18 -1.08 -10.80
N VAL A 49 -4.43 -0.13 -10.23
CA VAL A 49 -4.93 1.24 -9.96
C VAL A 49 -5.37 1.92 -11.26
N ARG A 50 -4.54 1.92 -12.30
CA ARG A 50 -4.86 2.54 -13.60
C ARG A 50 -6.10 1.90 -14.22
N ASN A 51 -6.24 0.58 -14.14
CA ASN A 51 -7.41 -0.12 -14.67
C ASN A 51 -8.70 0.26 -13.90
N ALA A 52 -8.66 0.29 -12.57
CA ALA A 52 -9.81 0.70 -11.76
C ALA A 52 -10.18 2.18 -11.99
N VAL A 53 -9.19 3.06 -12.19
CA VAL A 53 -9.43 4.47 -12.52
C VAL A 53 -9.99 4.62 -13.94
N ARG A 54 -9.52 3.82 -14.90
CA ARG A 54 -10.05 3.85 -16.27
C ARG A 54 -11.54 3.53 -16.32
N GLU A 55 -12.01 2.56 -15.53
CA GLU A 55 -13.45 2.28 -15.42
C GLU A 55 -14.23 3.49 -14.87
N VAL A 56 -13.67 4.23 -13.91
CA VAL A 56 -14.26 5.51 -13.45
C VAL A 56 -14.33 6.52 -14.60
N GLU A 57 -13.27 6.68 -15.40
CA GLU A 57 -13.25 7.59 -16.55
C GLU A 57 -14.34 7.21 -17.58
N GLU A 58 -14.49 5.92 -17.86
CA GLU A 58 -15.49 5.40 -18.82
C GLU A 58 -16.93 5.61 -18.33
N LEU A 59 -17.18 5.41 -17.02
CA LEU A 59 -18.52 5.56 -16.44
C LEU A 59 -18.94 7.02 -16.23
N THR A 60 -17.99 7.92 -15.99
CA THR A 60 -18.28 9.34 -15.69
C THR A 60 -18.07 10.26 -16.89
N GLY A 61 -17.25 9.85 -17.87
CA GLY A 61 -16.73 10.73 -18.91
C GLY A 61 -15.69 11.74 -18.41
N HIS A 62 -15.34 11.73 -17.13
CA HIS A 62 -14.36 12.63 -16.53
C HIS A 62 -12.96 12.05 -16.70
N ARG A 63 -12.07 12.78 -17.38
CA ARG A 63 -10.68 12.33 -17.60
C ARG A 63 -9.84 12.58 -16.36
N ILE A 64 -9.10 11.57 -15.92
CA ILE A 64 -8.30 11.52 -14.70
C ILE A 64 -6.86 11.11 -15.01
N LEU A 65 -6.65 10.15 -15.91
CA LEU A 65 -5.33 9.64 -16.28
C LEU A 65 -4.65 10.54 -17.32
N ALA A 66 -3.35 10.73 -17.16
CA ALA A 66 -2.54 11.47 -18.10
C ALA A 66 -2.41 10.70 -19.44
N PRO A 67 -2.58 11.36 -20.61
CA PRO A 67 -2.51 10.68 -21.92
C PRO A 67 -1.16 10.04 -22.23
N ASP A 68 -0.08 10.53 -21.64
CA ASP A 68 1.29 10.02 -21.78
C ASP A 68 1.58 8.82 -20.85
N GLY A 69 0.61 8.41 -20.04
CA GLY A 69 0.77 7.32 -19.08
C GLY A 69 1.59 7.68 -17.84
N SER A 70 1.83 8.97 -17.57
CA SER A 70 2.57 9.44 -16.39
C SER A 70 1.82 9.20 -15.07
N GLY A 71 0.51 8.96 -15.11
CA GLY A 71 -0.29 8.56 -13.93
C GLY A 71 -1.60 9.34 -13.81
N ILE A 72 -2.01 9.60 -12.56
CA ILE A 72 -3.21 10.38 -12.24
C ILE A 72 -2.84 11.87 -12.23
N VAL A 73 -3.60 12.69 -12.97
CA VAL A 73 -3.36 14.13 -13.04
C VAL A 73 -3.86 14.81 -11.77
N VAL A 74 -2.95 15.46 -11.06
CA VAL A 74 -3.22 16.26 -9.85
C VAL A 74 -2.35 17.53 -9.88
N PRO A 75 -2.90 18.73 -9.67
CA PRO A 75 -4.31 19.03 -9.44
C PRO A 75 -5.15 18.99 -10.72
N TYR A 76 -6.48 19.05 -10.56
CA TYR A 76 -7.43 19.24 -11.66
C TYR A 76 -7.15 20.55 -12.42
N ASP A 77 -6.94 20.48 -13.73
CA ASP A 77 -6.56 21.63 -14.57
C ASP A 77 -7.77 22.41 -15.16
N GLY A 78 -8.99 21.99 -14.83
CA GLY A 78 -10.22 22.51 -15.43
C GLY A 78 -10.80 21.63 -16.55
N LYS A 79 -10.07 20.60 -17.00
CA LYS A 79 -10.50 19.62 -18.01
C LYS A 79 -10.17 18.16 -17.64
N ILE A 80 -9.01 17.92 -17.00
CA ILE A 80 -8.47 16.60 -16.68
C ILE A 80 -7.93 16.62 -15.25
N GLY A 81 -8.12 15.50 -14.55
CA GLY A 81 -7.50 15.23 -13.25
C GLY A 81 -8.44 15.37 -12.06
N VAL A 82 -7.86 15.36 -10.86
CA VAL A 82 -8.55 15.53 -9.59
C VAL A 82 -7.81 16.51 -8.69
N ASP A 83 -8.51 17.17 -7.78
CA ASP A 83 -7.89 18.09 -6.82
C ASP A 83 -7.14 17.35 -5.70
N LEU A 84 -7.54 16.11 -5.40
CA LEU A 84 -6.87 15.26 -4.42
C LEU A 84 -6.93 13.80 -4.87
N TYR A 85 -5.77 13.15 -4.76
CA TYR A 85 -5.63 11.74 -4.92
C TYR A 85 -5.04 11.14 -3.65
N CYS A 86 -5.67 10.10 -3.11
CA CYS A 86 -5.11 9.29 -2.04
C CYS A 86 -5.23 7.80 -2.36
N THR A 87 -4.33 7.02 -1.77
CA THR A 87 -4.32 5.58 -1.95
C THR A 87 -4.03 4.86 -0.64
N THR A 88 -4.72 3.76 -0.41
CA THR A 88 -4.40 2.76 0.61
C THR A 88 -3.99 1.48 -0.09
N SER A 89 -3.05 0.74 0.49
CA SER A 89 -2.64 -0.56 -0.05
C SER A 89 -2.39 -1.55 1.06
N SER A 90 -2.98 -2.74 0.89
CA SER A 90 -2.74 -3.93 1.70
C SER A 90 -2.28 -5.12 0.85
N ALA A 91 -2.07 -4.90 -0.45
CA ALA A 91 -1.86 -5.96 -1.43
C ALA A 91 -0.58 -6.77 -1.22
N GLY A 92 0.47 -6.17 -0.64
CA GLY A 92 1.73 -6.87 -0.34
C GLY A 92 1.66 -7.84 0.85
N GLY A 93 0.49 -7.99 1.49
CA GLY A 93 0.36 -8.74 2.73
C GLY A 93 0.86 -7.97 3.95
N GLY A 94 1.01 -8.68 5.08
CA GLY A 94 1.56 -8.09 6.30
C GLY A 94 3.07 -7.90 6.18
N LEU A 95 3.55 -6.73 6.58
CA LEU A 95 4.97 -6.37 6.52
C LEU A 95 5.81 -7.40 7.30
N GLN A 96 6.68 -8.13 6.62
CA GLN A 96 7.49 -9.18 7.22
C GLN A 96 8.67 -8.55 7.95
N MET A 97 8.67 -8.62 9.28
CA MET A 97 9.67 -7.95 10.11
C MET A 97 10.55 -8.94 10.84
N MET A 98 11.82 -8.60 11.01
CA MET A 98 12.62 -9.16 12.09
C MET A 98 12.67 -8.16 13.23
N VAL A 99 12.80 -8.63 14.47
CA VAL A 99 12.93 -7.74 15.63
C VAL A 99 14.28 -7.95 16.28
N ALA A 100 14.97 -6.86 16.63
CA ALA A 100 16.21 -6.90 17.37
C ALA A 100 16.11 -6.22 18.74
N GLY A 101 16.77 -6.78 19.76
CA GLY A 101 16.89 -6.17 21.08
C GLY A 101 18.24 -6.43 21.74
N LEU A 102 18.51 -5.76 22.86
CA LEU A 102 19.73 -5.99 23.63
C LEU A 102 19.60 -7.26 24.49
N ILE A 103 18.55 -7.33 25.31
CA ILE A 103 18.22 -8.45 26.20
C ILE A 103 16.95 -9.13 25.70
N LYS A 104 16.98 -10.46 25.55
CA LYS A 104 15.90 -11.27 24.96
C LYS A 104 14.59 -11.12 25.72
N THR A 105 14.64 -11.21 27.05
CA THR A 105 13.47 -11.18 27.96
C THR A 105 13.00 -9.78 28.35
N MET A 106 13.57 -8.72 27.75
CA MET A 106 13.19 -7.34 28.10
C MET A 106 13.03 -6.49 26.85
N THR A 107 14.14 -6.06 26.24
CA THR A 107 14.07 -5.17 25.07
C THR A 107 13.57 -5.89 23.82
N ALA A 108 14.01 -7.14 23.58
CA ALA A 108 13.59 -7.87 22.39
C ALA A 108 12.12 -8.32 22.49
N GLU A 109 11.71 -8.76 23.67
CA GLU A 109 10.31 -9.07 23.95
C GLU A 109 9.39 -7.84 23.83
N SER A 110 9.81 -6.68 24.36
CA SER A 110 9.06 -5.43 24.22
C SER A 110 8.93 -5.00 22.76
N ALA A 111 10.02 -5.06 21.99
CA ALA A 111 9.99 -4.73 20.56
C ALA A 111 9.12 -5.73 19.77
N ASN A 112 9.15 -7.02 20.12
CA ASN A 112 8.30 -8.04 19.49
C ASN A 112 6.80 -7.75 19.71
N ARG A 113 6.42 -7.40 20.95
CA ARG A 113 5.04 -7.01 21.26
C ARG A 113 4.63 -5.73 20.52
N ALA A 114 5.53 -4.76 20.39
CA ALA A 114 5.27 -3.54 19.62
C ALA A 114 5.04 -3.83 18.14
N ALA A 115 5.89 -4.66 17.51
CA ALA A 115 5.75 -5.07 16.12
C ALA A 115 4.44 -5.83 15.86
N LEU A 116 4.11 -6.80 16.72
CA LEU A 116 2.83 -7.54 16.63
C LEU A 116 1.64 -6.60 16.82
N GLY A 117 1.72 -5.65 17.77
CA GLY A 117 0.68 -4.65 18.00
C GLY A 117 0.47 -3.71 16.80
N ALA A 118 1.51 -3.47 16.00
CA ALA A 118 1.44 -2.72 14.76
C ALA A 118 0.93 -3.54 13.55
N GLY A 119 0.63 -4.84 13.74
CA GLY A 119 0.13 -5.72 12.68
C GLY A 119 1.23 -6.34 11.80
N ALA A 120 2.49 -6.33 12.25
CA ALA A 120 3.60 -6.93 11.51
C ALA A 120 3.59 -8.47 11.57
N ILE A 121 4.14 -9.11 10.54
CA ILE A 121 4.45 -10.54 10.54
C ILE A 121 5.89 -10.70 11.05
N VAL A 122 6.06 -10.94 12.35
CA VAL A 122 7.39 -11.09 12.94
C VAL A 122 7.99 -12.46 12.60
N MET A 123 9.03 -12.47 11.77
CA MET A 123 9.70 -13.69 11.27
C MET A 123 10.66 -14.31 12.28
N ASP A 124 11.36 -13.49 13.05
CA ASP A 124 12.31 -13.91 14.09
C ASP A 124 12.57 -12.74 15.06
N VAL A 125 13.06 -13.06 16.26
CA VAL A 125 13.47 -12.09 17.28
C VAL A 125 14.91 -12.39 17.66
N ILE A 126 15.84 -11.48 17.36
CA ILE A 126 17.26 -11.59 17.70
C ILE A 126 17.61 -10.72 18.91
N ALA A 127 18.47 -11.21 19.79
CA ALA A 127 18.97 -10.43 20.92
C ALA A 127 20.47 -10.66 21.14
N ARG A 128 21.15 -9.83 21.93
CA ARG A 128 22.59 -10.05 22.20
C ARG A 128 22.83 -11.37 22.94
N ASP A 129 21.94 -11.71 23.87
CA ASP A 129 21.97 -12.84 24.79
C ASP A 129 21.10 -14.05 24.36
N ASP A 130 20.69 -14.11 23.08
CA ASP A 130 19.80 -15.15 22.57
C ASP A 130 20.45 -16.52 22.30
N GLY A 131 21.72 -16.70 22.66
CA GLY A 131 22.49 -17.93 22.50
C GLY A 131 23.03 -18.20 21.09
N ARG A 132 22.65 -17.39 20.09
CA ARG A 132 23.16 -17.53 18.70
C ARG A 132 24.50 -16.81 18.54
N GLN A 133 25.42 -17.43 17.81
CA GLN A 133 26.67 -16.78 17.41
C GLN A 133 26.42 -15.71 16.34
N PRO A 134 27.28 -14.68 16.20
CA PRO A 134 27.05 -13.58 15.25
C PRO A 134 26.81 -14.02 13.81
N TYR A 135 27.56 -15.00 13.30
CA TYR A 135 27.37 -15.49 11.93
C TYR A 135 26.01 -16.18 11.74
N GLN A 136 25.48 -16.83 12.78
CA GLN A 136 24.16 -17.48 12.73
C GLN A 136 23.05 -16.44 12.63
N LYS A 137 23.18 -15.31 13.35
CA LYS A 137 22.25 -14.17 13.26
C LYS A 137 22.27 -13.56 11.86
N ILE A 138 23.45 -13.32 11.30
CA ILE A 138 23.62 -12.80 9.94
C ILE A 138 23.01 -13.77 8.91
N GLN A 139 23.30 -15.07 9.04
CA GLN A 139 22.75 -16.09 8.16
C GLN A 139 21.22 -16.13 8.25
N ARG A 140 20.65 -15.97 9.46
CA ARG A 140 19.22 -15.94 9.67
C ARG A 140 18.56 -14.76 8.96
N ILE A 141 19.09 -13.54 9.12
CA ILE A 141 18.64 -12.34 8.40
C ILE A 141 18.66 -12.58 6.88
N ARG A 142 19.77 -13.11 6.35
CA ARG A 142 19.92 -13.38 4.91
C ARG A 142 18.97 -14.45 4.39
N SER A 143 18.66 -15.45 5.21
CA SER A 143 17.76 -16.55 4.83
C SER A 143 16.29 -16.15 4.85
N LEU A 144 15.89 -15.34 5.84
CA LEU A 144 14.50 -14.91 6.00
C LEU A 144 14.15 -13.74 5.07
N ARG A 145 15.13 -12.88 4.74
CA ARG A 145 14.92 -11.69 3.90
C ARG A 145 13.72 -10.84 4.39
N PRO A 146 13.74 -10.37 5.65
CA PRO A 146 12.66 -9.53 6.14
C PRO A 146 12.59 -8.22 5.35
N ASP A 147 11.40 -7.66 5.21
CA ASP A 147 11.16 -6.35 4.60
C ASP A 147 11.71 -5.21 5.49
N MET A 148 11.76 -5.44 6.81
CA MET A 148 12.17 -4.46 7.84
C MET A 148 12.79 -5.16 9.07
N ILE A 149 13.69 -4.45 9.79
CA ILE A 149 14.30 -4.89 11.07
C ILE A 149 14.12 -3.80 12.13
#